data_AF-A0A4Q2X403-F1
#
_entry.id   AF-A0A4Q2X403-F1
#
_cell.length_a   1.000
_cell.length_b   1.000
_cell.length_c   1.000
_cell.angle_alpha   90.00
_cell.angle_beta   90.00
_cell.angle_gamma   90.00
#
_symmetry.space_group_name_H-M   'P 1'
#
loop_
_entity.id
_entity.type
_entity.pdbx_description
1 polymer ?
#
loop_
_entity_poly.entity_id
_entity_poly.type
_entity_poly.pdbx_seq_one_letter_code
_entity_poly.pdbx_strand_id
1 'polypeptide(L)' 'MSVSDISELPLLEKFQIMEAIWADLSARIDQFEIPPEHLELLEERRAKIASGEMKLFKWDEVKHTIGRR' A
#
# COMPACT_ATOMS: atom_id res chain seq x y z
N MET A 1 -25.75 -4.78 2.88
CA MET A 1 -24.97 -4.01 3.86
C MET A 1 -24.57 -2.71 3.19
N SER A 2 -25.09 -1.59 3.68
CA SER A 2 -24.74 -0.25 3.22
C SER A 2 -23.44 0.20 3.89
N VAL A 3 -22.77 1.21 3.34
CA VAL A 3 -21.59 1.81 3.98
C VAL A 3 -21.95 2.42 5.34
N SER A 4 -23.17 2.93 5.49
CA SER A 4 -23.70 3.39 6.77
C SER A 4 -23.83 2.27 7.79
N ASP A 5 -24.24 1.06 7.38
CA ASP A 5 -24.36 -0.10 8.29
C ASP A 5 -22.99 -0.46 8.88
N ILE A 6 -21.91 -0.36 8.08
CA ILE A 6 -20.54 -0.68 8.52
C ILE A 6 -20.11 0.25 9.67
N SER A 7 -20.58 1.51 9.67
CA SER A 7 -20.19 2.49 10.69
C SER A 7 -20.70 2.13 12.09
N GLU A 8 -21.79 1.37 12.19
CA GLU A 8 -22.42 0.95 13.45
C GLU A 8 -21.81 -0.35 14.01
N LEU A 9 -21.00 -1.06 13.23
CA LEU A 9 -20.43 -2.34 13.66
C LEU A 9 -19.36 -2.19 14.76
N PRO A 10 -19.19 -3.23 15.60
CA PRO A 10 -18.04 -3.37 16.47
C PRO A 10 -16.72 -3.28 15.69
N LEU A 11 -15.68 -2.78 16.37
CA LEU A 11 -14.36 -2.57 15.75
C LEU A 11 -13.78 -3.85 15.11
N LEU A 12 -13.94 -5.00 15.77
CA LEU A 12 -13.47 -6.28 15.27
C LEU A 12 -14.11 -6.64 13.93
N GLU A 13 -15.43 -6.49 13.83
CA GLU A 13 -16.17 -6.81 12.60
C GLU A 13 -15.79 -5.87 11.46
N LYS A 14 -15.54 -4.59 11.75
CA LYS A 14 -15.01 -3.63 10.78
C LYS A 14 -13.65 -4.08 10.22
N PHE A 15 -12.76 -4.56 11.08
CA PHE A 15 -11.45 -5.07 10.64
C PHE A 15 -11.59 -6.34 9.79
N GLN A 16 -12.45 -7.28 10.19
CA GLN A 16 -12.70 -8.48 9.40
C GLN A 16 -13.27 -8.16 8.01
N ILE A 17 -14.19 -7.20 7.93
CA ILE A 17 -14.72 -6.71 6.65
C ILE A 17 -13.61 -6.05 5.83
N MET A 18 -12.78 -5.19 6.45
CA MET A 18 -11.65 -4.55 5.77
C MET A 18 -10.66 -5.58 5.22
N GLU A 19 -10.33 -6.63 5.99
CA GLU A 19 -9.44 -7.72 5.56
C GLU A 19 -10.05 -8.50 4.39
N ALA A 20 -11.34 -8.81 4.45
CA ALA A 20 -12.03 -9.52 3.37
C ALA A 20 -12.07 -8.69 2.08
N ILE A 21 -12.40 -7.39 2.18
CA ILE A 21 -12.36 -6.46 1.05
C ILE A 21 -10.94 -6.37 0.50
N TRP A 22 -9.94 -6.19 1.36
CA TRP A 22 -8.55 -6.07 0.95
C TRP A 22 -8.04 -7.32 0.24
N ALA A 23 -8.40 -8.51 0.71
CA ALA A 23 -8.05 -9.77 0.07
C ALA A 23 -8.67 -9.91 -1.33
N ASP A 24 -9.94 -9.57 -1.51
CA ASP A 24 -10.60 -9.61 -2.82
C ASP A 24 -10.01 -8.58 -3.80
N LEU A 25 -9.78 -7.34 -3.33
CA LEU A 25 -9.16 -6.30 -4.14
C LEU A 25 -7.74 -6.66 -4.57
N SER A 26 -6.93 -7.19 -3.64
CA SER A 26 -5.55 -7.58 -3.92
C SER A 26 -5.46 -8.69 -4.96
N ALA A 27 -6.41 -9.62 -4.97
CA ALA A 27 -6.46 -10.71 -5.96
C ALA A 27 -6.82 -10.23 -7.38
N ARG A 28 -7.35 -9.02 -7.52
CA ARG A 28 -7.80 -8.45 -8.80
C ARG A 28 -7.01 -7.20 -9.18
N ILE A 29 -5.95 -6.86 -8.45
CA ILE A 29 -5.25 -5.58 -8.60
C ILE A 29 -4.68 -5.41 -10.02
N ASP A 30 -4.29 -6.50 -10.67
CA ASP A 30 -3.78 -6.51 -12.05
C ASP A 30 -4.84 -6.17 -13.10
N GLN A 31 -6.13 -6.13 -12.73
CA GLN A 31 -7.24 -5.74 -13.61
C GLN A 31 -7.42 -4.22 -13.69
N PHE A 32 -6.76 -3.47 -12.80
CA PHE A 32 -6.81 -2.01 -12.79
C PHE A 32 -5.60 -1.45 -13.54
N GLU A 33 -5.86 -0.57 -14.50
CA GLU A 33 -4.80 0.19 -15.14
C GLU A 33 -4.13 1.11 -14.11
N ILE A 34 -2.81 1.02 -14.04
CA ILE A 34 -2.01 1.90 -13.20
C ILE A 34 -1.92 3.26 -13.92
N PRO A 35 -2.31 4.38 -13.28
CA PRO A 35 -2.14 5.70 -13.86
C PRO A 35 -0.70 5.93 -14.35
N PRO A 36 -0.50 6.49 -15.57
CA PRO A 36 0.84 6.68 -16.13
C PRO A 36 1.78 7.47 -15.21
N GLU A 37 1.26 8.49 -14.51
CA GLU A 37 2.01 9.28 -13.54
C GLU A 37 2.61 8.45 -12.40
N HIS A 38 1.93 7.38 -11.96
CA HIS A 38 2.45 6.50 -10.93
C HIS A 38 3.53 5.56 -11.47
N LEU A 39 3.37 5.08 -12.71
CA LEU A 39 4.39 4.27 -13.38
C LEU A 39 5.67 5.06 -13.61
N GLU A 40 5.56 6.28 -14.14
CA GLU A 40 6.70 7.16 -14.39
C GLU A 40 7.49 7.43 -13.11
N LEU A 41 6.80 7.74 -12.00
CA LEU A 41 7.42 7.95 -10.71
C LEU A 41 8.15 6.68 -10.20
N LEU A 42 7.57 5.50 -10.40
CA LEU A 42 8.21 4.24 -9.99
C LEU A 42 9.45 3.94 -10.83
N GLU A 43 9.39 4.15 -12.15
CA GLU A 43 10.52 3.94 -13.05
C GLU A 43 11.66 4.93 -12.78
N GLU A 44 11.35 6.21 -12.54
CA GLU A 44 12.36 7.20 -12.14
C GLU A 44 13.11 6.77 -10.87
N ARG A 45 12.37 6.28 -9.87
CA ARG A 45 12.96 5.80 -8.61
C ARG A 45 13.82 4.55 -8.83
N ARG A 46 13.38 3.61 -9.67
CA ARG A 46 14.17 2.43 -10.04
C ARG A 46 15.46 2.82 -10.76
N ALA A 47 15.40 3.78 -11.68
CA ALA A 47 16.56 4.29 -12.40
C ALA A 47 17.59 4.92 -11.45
N LYS A 48 17.16 5.73 -10.47
CA LYS A 48 18.04 6.31 -9.45
C LYS A 48 18.70 5.27 -8.55
N ILE A 49 18.01 4.17 -8.25
CA ILE A 49 18.61 3.05 -7.52
C ILE A 49 19.67 2.36 -8.38
N ALA A 50 19.36 2.11 -9.66
CA ALA A 50 20.27 1.46 -10.60
C ALA A 50 21.53 2.31 -10.89
N SER A 51 21.40 3.64 -10.94
CA SER A 51 22.54 4.56 -11.11
C SER A 51 23.38 4.74 -9.84
N GLY A 52 22.89 4.28 -8.68
CA GLY A 52 23.55 4.46 -7.38
C GLY A 52 23.28 5.80 -6.72
N GLU A 53 22.44 6.66 -7.32
CA GLU A 53 21.99 7.94 -6.73
C GLU A 53 21.07 7.73 -5.52
N MET A 54 20.43 6.57 -5.41
CA MET A 54 19.54 6.21 -4.30
C MET A 54 19.85 4.83 -3.75
N LYS A 55 19.72 4.66 -2.43
CA LYS A 55 19.82 3.36 -1.76
C LYS A 55 18.44 2.81 -1.43
N LEU A 56 18.22 1.55 -1.78
CA LEU A 56 17.06 0.78 -1.32
C LEU A 56 17.41 0.12 0.01
N PHE A 57 16.59 0.34 1.03
CA PHE A 57 16.75 -0.28 2.35
C PHE A 57 15.66 -1.31 2.57
N LYS A 58 15.97 -2.37 3.33
CA LYS A 58 14.94 -3.31 3.75
C LYS A 58 14.06 -2.66 4.81
N TRP A 59 12.75 -2.88 4.71
CA TRP A 59 11.79 -2.31 5.66
C TRP A 59 12.13 -2.64 7.11
N ASP A 60 12.53 -3.88 7.39
CA ASP A 60 12.90 -4.31 8.76
C ASP A 60 14.12 -3.58 9.32
N GLU A 61 15.02 -3.11 8.46
CA GLU A 61 16.21 -2.35 8.88
C GLU A 61 15.86 -0.91 9.26
N VAL A 62 14.82 -0.33 8.65
CA VAL A 62 14.52 1.11 8.78
C VAL A 62 13.25 1.41 9.57
N LYS A 63 12.32 0.48 9.73
CA LYS A 63 11.01 0.75 10.37
C LYS A 63 11.14 1.33 11.79
N HIS A 64 12.21 0.98 12.51
CA HIS A 64 12.43 1.45 13.89
C HIS A 64 13.07 2.84 13.99
N THR A 65 13.58 3.39 12.88
CA THR A 65 14.23 4.71 12.83
C THR A 65 13.23 5.82 12.51
N ILE A 66 12.07 5.48 11.94
CA ILE A 66 11.02 6.43 11.57
C ILE A 66 10.39 7.04 12.83
N GLY A 67 10.30 8.37 12.88
CA GLY A 67 9.65 9.09 13.98
C GLY A 67 10.50 9.27 15.24
N ARG A 68 11.73 8.74 15.28
CA ARG A 68 12.70 9.06 16.34
C ARG A 68 13.56 10.25 15.88
N ARG A 69 13.45 11.37 16.58
CA ARG A 69 14.36 12.53 16.48
C ARG A 69 15.35 12.51 17.62
#